data_AF-A0A850NP57-F1
#
_entry.id   AF-A0A850NP57-F1
#
_cell.length_a   1.000
_cell.length_b   1.000
_cell.length_c   1.000
_cell.angle_alpha   90.00
_cell.angle_beta   90.00
_cell.angle_gamma   90.00
#
_symmetry.space_group_name_H-M   'P 1'
#
loop_
_entity.id
_entity.type
_entity.pdbx_description
1 polymer ?
#
loop_
_entity_poly.entity_id
_entity_poly.type
_entity_poly.pdbx_seq_one_letter_code
_entity_poly.pdbx_strand_id
1 'polypeptide(L)'
;RLGFAAAGIAPAAVLAAIGLGLHLMVWGWSWGQYFLESLGTGFEPRLLALRWNWLVLDARPIHERYHGLAVVFPWVLPGFAGMIAGLLAPRGNRPAHVLVAAAVMVHWAVYLCYRDLHAEGLWRFGNYHYFKWTQPLLCFYALLLVLRLARRGERLAGAGSIALVLLACCWQSRLERDPHAATVRVLGPGELAIPGGMTDPTQVLVVPARGDAMTMYVGPELLEQHGRVWAYNGDVKAWPLPGGMVLSVLRRLPAGDAVIRLAPGIEVAPDSPPYLARMRLSFGLPCAVLPKRASCRPALPRDAFTPR
;
A
#
# COMPACT_ATOMS: atom_id res chain seq x y z
N ARG A 1 40.27 2.60 -4.92
CA ARG A 1 39.01 2.14 -4.27
C ARG A 1 38.60 3.04 -3.10
N LEU A 2 39.51 3.50 -2.24
CA LEU A 2 39.23 4.47 -1.15
C LEU A 2 38.66 5.83 -1.63
N GLY A 3 39.12 6.36 -2.77
CA GLY A 3 38.62 7.63 -3.31
C GLY A 3 37.13 7.65 -3.70
N PHE A 4 36.54 6.50 -4.04
CA PHE A 4 35.13 6.41 -4.42
C PHE A 4 34.19 6.50 -3.20
N ALA A 5 34.62 5.97 -2.05
CA ALA A 5 33.88 6.10 -0.80
C ALA A 5 33.93 7.55 -0.30
N ALA A 6 35.11 8.19 -0.32
CA ALA A 6 35.27 9.59 0.07
C ALA A 6 34.44 10.55 -0.80
N ALA A 7 34.38 10.31 -2.12
CA ALA A 7 33.62 11.14 -3.06
C ALA A 7 32.09 11.02 -2.89
N GLY A 8 31.57 9.92 -2.34
CA GLY A 8 30.14 9.76 -2.04
C GLY A 8 29.73 10.28 -0.65
N ILE A 9 30.62 10.14 0.34
CA ILE A 9 30.36 10.55 1.72
C ILE A 9 30.30 12.07 1.84
N ALA A 10 31.19 12.82 1.20
CA ALA A 10 31.22 14.27 1.32
C ALA A 10 29.92 14.95 0.82
N PRO A 11 29.40 14.65 -0.39
CA PRO A 11 28.10 15.20 -0.82
C PRO A 11 26.94 14.77 0.09
N ALA A 12 26.94 13.52 0.55
CA ALA A 12 25.89 13.03 1.47
C ALA A 12 25.92 13.78 2.81
N ALA A 13 27.11 14.03 3.36
CA ALA A 13 27.29 14.80 4.58
C ALA A 13 26.86 16.26 4.41
N VAL A 14 27.19 16.89 3.28
CA VAL A 14 26.74 18.26 2.95
C VAL A 14 25.22 18.31 2.85
N LEU A 15 24.59 17.37 2.14
CA LEU A 15 23.12 17.30 2.04
C LEU A 15 22.47 17.06 3.41
N ALA A 16 23.05 16.19 4.24
CA ALA A 16 22.58 15.95 5.60
C ALA A 16 22.71 17.21 6.47
N ALA A 17 23.81 17.94 6.37
CA ALA A 17 24.02 19.19 7.09
C ALA A 17 23.03 20.28 6.65
N ILE A 18 22.77 20.42 5.35
CA ILE A 18 21.75 21.34 4.82
C ILE A 18 20.36 20.95 5.36
N GLY A 19 20.01 19.67 5.28
CA GLY A 19 18.73 19.16 5.78
C GLY A 19 18.55 19.41 7.28
N LEU A 20 19.59 19.16 8.08
CA LEU A 20 19.59 19.45 9.51
C LEU A 20 19.48 20.95 9.79
N GLY A 21 20.23 21.80 9.07
CA GLY A 21 20.17 23.25 9.21
C GLY A 21 18.77 23.79 8.93
N LEU A 22 18.14 23.36 7.82
CA LEU A 22 16.76 23.71 7.50
C LEU A 22 15.78 23.24 8.56
N HIS A 23 15.95 22.02 9.08
CA HIS A 23 15.11 21.50 10.15
C HIS A 23 15.21 22.37 11.42
N LEU A 24 16.43 22.67 11.86
CA LEU A 24 16.68 23.50 13.03
C LEU A 24 16.15 24.94 12.85
N MET A 25 16.17 25.48 11.62
CA MET A 25 15.61 26.82 11.35
C MET A 25 14.08 26.86 11.44
N VAL A 26 13.39 25.80 11.00
CA VAL A 26 11.91 25.78 10.95
C VAL A 26 11.31 25.30 12.27
N TRP A 27 11.88 24.25 12.87
CA TRP A 27 11.30 23.59 14.04
C TRP A 27 12.18 23.66 15.29
N GLY A 28 13.37 24.26 15.22
CA GLY A 28 14.34 24.23 16.31
C GLY A 28 14.75 22.79 16.64
N TRP A 29 14.96 22.52 17.93
CA TRP A 29 15.21 21.17 18.44
C TRP A 29 13.93 20.35 18.64
N SER A 30 12.77 20.90 18.30
CA SER A 30 11.48 20.22 18.45
C SER A 30 11.15 19.40 17.21
N TRP A 31 10.46 18.29 17.41
CA TRP A 31 9.88 17.55 16.31
C TRP A 31 8.67 18.31 15.76
N GLY A 32 8.56 18.43 14.44
CA GLY A 32 7.35 18.94 13.82
C GLY A 32 6.13 18.07 14.18
N GLN A 33 4.95 18.68 14.32
CA GLN A 33 3.70 17.98 14.67
C GLN A 33 3.43 16.78 13.74
N TYR A 34 3.65 16.95 12.44
CA TYR A 34 3.54 15.87 11.45
C TYR A 34 4.41 14.65 11.79
N PHE A 35 5.63 14.87 12.32
CA PHE A 35 6.51 13.77 12.72
C PHE A 35 5.96 13.04 13.94
N LEU A 36 5.47 13.78 14.94
CA LEU A 36 4.84 13.22 16.14
C LEU A 36 3.59 12.38 15.79
N GLU A 37 2.75 12.89 14.89
CA GLU A 37 1.59 12.15 14.36
C GLU A 37 2.01 10.91 13.56
N SER A 38 3.07 11.03 12.76
CA SER A 38 3.64 9.92 11.98
C SER A 38 4.24 8.82 12.86
N LEU A 39 4.75 9.14 14.05
CA LEU A 39 5.21 8.14 15.03
C LEU A 39 4.05 7.23 15.49
N GLY A 40 2.83 7.78 15.60
CA GLY A 40 1.63 7.02 15.92
C GLY A 40 1.21 6.06 14.80
N THR A 41 1.41 6.46 13.55
CA THR A 41 1.12 5.64 12.36
C THR A 41 2.07 4.45 12.27
N GLY A 42 3.38 4.69 12.22
CA GLY A 42 4.40 3.63 12.17
C GLY A 42 4.39 2.77 10.90
N PHE A 43 5.03 1.60 10.99
CA PHE A 43 5.27 0.69 9.86
C PHE A 43 4.76 -0.73 10.13
N GLU A 44 4.35 -1.42 9.08
CA GLU A 44 3.88 -2.81 9.11
C GLU A 44 4.50 -3.64 7.97
N PRO A 45 5.66 -4.28 8.21
CA PRO A 45 6.39 -5.03 7.19
C PRO A 45 5.61 -6.18 6.57
N ARG A 46 4.65 -6.76 7.30
CA ARG A 46 3.81 -7.87 6.78
C ARG A 46 2.92 -7.42 5.62
N LEU A 47 2.61 -6.13 5.54
CA LEU A 47 1.84 -5.58 4.44
C LEU A 47 2.67 -5.35 3.17
N LEU A 48 4.01 -5.48 3.21
CA LEU A 48 4.88 -5.17 2.07
C LEU A 48 4.44 -5.87 0.77
N ALA A 49 4.23 -7.19 0.82
CA ALA A 49 3.83 -7.95 -0.35
C ALA A 49 2.40 -7.59 -0.83
N LEU A 50 1.49 -7.36 0.11
CA LEU A 50 0.12 -6.94 -0.20
C LEU A 50 0.12 -5.54 -0.84
N ARG A 51 0.98 -4.65 -0.31
CA ARG A 51 1.20 -3.28 -0.78
C ARG A 51 1.90 -3.17 -2.11
N TRP A 52 2.85 -4.05 -2.37
CA TRP A 52 3.36 -4.25 -3.72
C TRP A 52 2.19 -4.53 -4.69
N ASN A 53 1.28 -5.43 -4.33
CA ASN A 53 0.15 -5.76 -5.20
C ASN A 53 -0.79 -4.57 -5.44
N TRP A 54 -1.40 -4.02 -4.40
CA TRP A 54 -2.48 -3.04 -4.56
C TRP A 54 -2.04 -1.58 -4.75
N LEU A 55 -0.79 -1.20 -4.40
CA LEU A 55 -0.28 0.15 -4.64
C LEU A 55 0.55 0.22 -5.92
N VAL A 56 1.23 -0.86 -6.29
CA VAL A 56 2.13 -0.87 -7.45
C VAL A 56 1.47 -1.48 -8.66
N LEU A 57 0.86 -2.67 -8.53
CA LEU A 57 0.31 -3.40 -9.67
C LEU A 57 -1.14 -2.98 -9.98
N ASP A 58 -2.06 -3.19 -9.03
CA ASP A 58 -3.48 -2.86 -9.20
C ASP A 58 -4.25 -2.88 -7.88
N ALA A 59 -5.02 -1.84 -7.59
CA ALA A 59 -5.69 -1.65 -6.30
C ALA A 59 -6.93 -2.54 -6.06
N ARG A 60 -7.38 -3.27 -7.08
CA ARG A 60 -8.52 -4.21 -7.00
C ARG A 60 -8.18 -5.48 -6.22
N PRO A 61 -9.18 -6.12 -5.57
CA PRO A 61 -10.62 -5.81 -5.65
C PRO A 61 -11.12 -4.73 -4.70
N ILE A 62 -10.28 -4.25 -3.78
CA ILE A 62 -10.72 -3.37 -2.69
C ILE A 62 -10.93 -1.95 -3.20
N HIS A 63 -9.94 -1.40 -3.89
CA HIS A 63 -9.96 0.01 -4.28
C HIS A 63 -10.26 0.16 -5.77
N GLU A 64 -11.48 -0.19 -6.20
CA GLU A 64 -11.82 -0.31 -7.63
C GLU A 64 -11.68 0.97 -8.46
N ARG A 65 -11.70 2.14 -7.82
CA ARG A 65 -11.55 3.45 -8.48
C ARG A 65 -10.10 3.86 -8.71
N TYR A 66 -9.14 3.10 -8.17
CA TYR A 66 -7.75 3.51 -8.10
C TYR A 66 -6.85 2.54 -8.87
N HIS A 67 -5.76 3.08 -9.42
CA HIS A 67 -4.80 2.31 -10.21
C HIS A 67 -3.50 2.06 -9.43
N GLY A 68 -2.76 1.01 -9.80
CA GLY A 68 -1.40 0.83 -9.31
C GLY A 68 -0.43 1.85 -9.94
N LEU A 69 0.65 2.17 -9.24
CA LEU A 69 1.71 3.05 -9.73
C LEU A 69 2.26 2.61 -11.10
N ALA A 70 2.37 1.30 -11.36
CA ALA A 70 2.88 0.78 -12.63
C ALA A 70 1.92 1.01 -13.82
N VAL A 71 0.62 1.17 -13.54
CA VAL A 71 -0.38 1.49 -14.58
C VAL A 71 -0.27 2.96 -14.98
N VAL A 72 -0.06 3.85 -14.00
CA VAL A 72 0.05 5.30 -14.23
C VAL A 72 1.45 5.70 -14.72
N PHE A 73 2.49 5.04 -14.22
CA PHE A 73 3.89 5.28 -14.56
C PHE A 73 4.48 4.03 -15.23
N PRO A 74 4.34 3.90 -16.56
CA PRO A 74 4.65 2.65 -17.27
C PRO A 74 6.13 2.27 -17.25
N TRP A 75 7.02 3.18 -16.84
CA TRP A 75 8.44 2.92 -16.64
C TRP A 75 8.78 2.28 -15.29
N VAL A 76 7.85 2.14 -14.35
CA VAL A 76 8.13 1.57 -13.02
C VAL A 76 8.62 0.13 -13.13
N LEU A 77 7.87 -0.76 -13.79
CA LEU A 77 8.27 -2.17 -13.93
C LEU A 77 9.50 -2.35 -14.83
N PRO A 78 9.58 -1.72 -16.02
CA PRO A 78 10.79 -1.73 -16.83
C PRO A 78 12.01 -1.14 -16.10
N GLY A 79 11.81 -0.15 -15.22
CA GLY A 79 12.85 0.44 -14.39
C GLY A 79 13.46 -0.55 -13.41
N PHE A 80 12.61 -1.30 -12.68
CA PHE A 80 13.09 -2.39 -11.84
C PHE A 80 13.80 -3.49 -12.66
N ALA A 81 13.27 -3.85 -13.82
CA ALA A 81 13.91 -4.82 -14.72
C ALA A 81 15.26 -4.30 -15.23
N GLY A 82 15.39 -3.00 -15.51
CA GLY A 82 16.64 -2.36 -15.90
C GLY A 82 17.69 -2.34 -14.79
N MET A 83 17.27 -2.12 -13.54
CA MET A 83 18.16 -2.22 -12.37
C MET A 83 18.72 -3.64 -12.25
N ILE A 84 17.86 -4.66 -12.32
CA ILE A 84 18.26 -6.06 -12.28
C ILE A 84 19.17 -6.40 -13.48
N ALA A 85 18.85 -5.95 -14.69
CA ALA A 85 19.71 -6.13 -15.86
C ALA A 85 21.10 -5.51 -15.66
N GLY A 86 21.18 -4.34 -15.03
CA GLY A 86 22.46 -3.70 -14.68
C GLY A 86 23.29 -4.51 -13.67
N LEU A 87 22.65 -5.24 -12.76
CA LEU A 87 23.31 -6.13 -11.81
C LEU A 87 23.78 -7.45 -12.43
N LEU A 88 23.03 -7.96 -13.41
CA LEU A 88 23.31 -9.20 -14.13
C LEU A 88 24.26 -9.03 -15.31
N ALA A 89 24.43 -7.80 -15.80
CA ALA A 89 25.27 -7.54 -16.96
C ALA A 89 26.74 -7.89 -16.69
N PRO A 90 27.43 -8.54 -17.66
CA PRO A 90 28.84 -8.91 -17.50
C PRO A 90 29.78 -7.70 -17.51
N ARG A 91 29.32 -6.55 -18.03
CA ARG A 91 30.08 -5.30 -18.14
C ARG A 91 29.33 -4.15 -17.46
N GLY A 92 30.10 -3.28 -16.81
CA GLY A 92 29.61 -2.04 -16.20
C GLY A 92 30.06 -1.86 -14.76
N ASN A 93 29.68 -0.72 -14.18
CA ASN A 93 29.95 -0.39 -12.78
C ASN A 93 28.92 -1.07 -11.86
N ARG A 94 29.07 -2.37 -11.63
CA ARG A 94 28.19 -3.15 -10.77
C ARG A 94 28.04 -2.56 -9.36
N PRO A 95 29.10 -2.06 -8.68
CA PRO A 95 28.95 -1.39 -7.38
C PRO A 95 27.97 -0.20 -7.41
N ALA A 96 28.02 0.62 -8.46
CA ALA A 96 27.09 1.74 -8.60
C ALA A 96 25.62 1.26 -8.77
N HIS A 97 25.40 0.22 -9.59
CA HIS A 97 24.07 -0.36 -9.74
C HIS A 97 23.54 -0.97 -8.43
N VAL A 98 24.40 -1.67 -7.66
CA VAL A 98 24.04 -2.22 -6.35
C VAL A 98 23.61 -1.10 -5.40
N LEU A 99 24.40 -0.03 -5.31
CA LEU A 99 24.10 1.09 -4.40
C LEU A 99 22.75 1.74 -4.74
N VAL A 100 22.53 2.06 -6.02
CA VAL A 100 21.28 2.72 -6.45
C VAL A 100 20.08 1.78 -6.30
N ALA A 101 20.21 0.52 -6.73
CA ALA A 101 19.13 -0.46 -6.58
C ALA A 101 18.78 -0.69 -5.11
N ALA A 102 19.78 -0.84 -4.23
CA ALA A 102 19.54 -0.98 -2.79
C ALA A 102 18.83 0.25 -2.20
N ALA A 103 19.27 1.47 -2.55
CA ALA A 103 18.62 2.70 -2.09
C ALA A 103 17.16 2.79 -2.54
N VAL A 104 16.87 2.49 -3.82
CA VAL A 104 15.49 2.48 -4.35
C VAL A 104 14.65 1.38 -3.69
N MET A 105 15.19 0.17 -3.53
CA MET A 105 14.45 -0.93 -2.90
C MET A 105 14.15 -0.66 -1.43
N VAL A 106 15.11 -0.11 -0.67
CA VAL A 106 14.88 0.30 0.73
C VAL A 106 13.84 1.40 0.80
N HIS A 107 13.94 2.43 -0.06
CA HIS A 107 12.95 3.52 -0.13
C HIS A 107 11.54 2.98 -0.39
N TRP A 108 11.38 2.15 -1.41
CA TRP A 108 10.09 1.55 -1.74
C TRP A 108 9.60 0.63 -0.63
N ALA A 109 10.45 -0.20 -0.04
CA ALA A 109 10.07 -1.07 1.07
C ALA A 109 9.57 -0.26 2.26
N VAL A 110 10.25 0.82 2.66
CA VAL A 110 9.83 1.69 3.76
C VAL A 110 8.43 2.26 3.51
N TYR A 111 8.17 2.86 2.34
CA TYR A 111 6.88 3.44 2.05
C TYR A 111 5.77 2.41 1.84
N LEU A 112 6.07 1.26 1.23
CA LEU A 112 5.13 0.15 1.18
C LEU A 112 4.86 -0.43 2.58
N CYS A 113 5.71 -0.22 3.58
CA CYS A 113 5.41 -0.60 4.96
C CYS A 113 4.68 0.51 5.74
N TYR A 114 4.56 1.74 5.23
CA TYR A 114 4.04 2.88 5.98
C TYR A 114 2.51 2.80 6.19
N ARG A 115 2.03 2.66 7.43
CA ARG A 115 0.66 2.16 7.72
C ARG A 115 -0.48 2.99 7.11
N ASP A 116 -0.33 4.30 6.98
CA ASP A 116 -1.38 5.15 6.39
C ASP A 116 -1.31 5.22 4.85
N LEU A 117 -0.37 4.50 4.21
CA LEU A 117 -0.29 4.45 2.75
C LEU A 117 -1.22 3.36 2.18
N HIS A 118 -2.34 3.82 1.62
CA HIS A 118 -3.32 3.01 0.89
C HIS A 118 -3.67 3.63 -0.46
N ALA A 119 -4.38 2.92 -1.33
CA ALA A 119 -4.56 3.34 -2.73
C ALA A 119 -5.38 4.64 -2.86
N GLU A 120 -6.44 4.79 -2.06
CA GLU A 120 -7.17 6.05 -2.02
C GLU A 120 -6.27 7.21 -1.59
N GLY A 121 -5.44 7.04 -0.56
CA GLY A 121 -4.56 8.10 -0.08
C GLY A 121 -3.48 8.47 -1.09
N LEU A 122 -2.96 7.46 -1.78
CA LEU A 122 -2.00 7.60 -2.87
C LEU A 122 -2.47 8.61 -3.93
N TRP A 123 -3.74 8.52 -4.34
CA TRP A 123 -4.28 9.32 -5.44
C TRP A 123 -5.09 10.53 -4.98
N ARG A 124 -6.00 10.37 -4.02
CA ARG A 124 -6.91 11.41 -3.56
C ARG A 124 -6.18 12.54 -2.84
N PHE A 125 -5.19 12.21 -2.01
CA PHE A 125 -4.40 13.18 -1.25
C PHE A 125 -2.99 13.36 -1.81
N GLY A 126 -2.71 12.79 -2.99
CA GLY A 126 -1.43 12.95 -3.64
C GLY A 126 -0.26 12.26 -2.94
N ASN A 127 -0.50 11.24 -2.10
CA ASN A 127 0.56 10.49 -1.42
C ASN A 127 1.49 9.74 -2.40
N TYR A 128 1.22 9.73 -3.70
CA TYR A 128 2.19 9.28 -4.71
C TYR A 128 3.51 10.06 -4.69
N HIS A 129 3.53 11.26 -4.10
CA HIS A 129 4.74 12.06 -3.92
C HIS A 129 5.84 11.32 -3.14
N TYR A 130 5.48 10.37 -2.26
CA TYR A 130 6.44 9.51 -1.57
C TYR A 130 7.34 8.72 -2.54
N PHE A 131 6.87 8.44 -3.76
CA PHE A 131 7.65 7.72 -4.77
C PHE A 131 8.29 8.63 -5.81
N LYS A 132 7.96 9.93 -5.84
CA LYS A 132 8.34 10.89 -6.89
C LYS A 132 9.86 10.94 -7.12
N TRP A 133 10.65 10.90 -6.05
CA TRP A 133 12.12 10.98 -6.12
C TRP A 133 12.76 9.79 -6.84
N THR A 134 12.12 8.62 -6.83
CA THR A 134 12.64 7.43 -7.52
C THR A 134 12.21 7.34 -8.98
N GLN A 135 11.22 8.14 -9.42
CA GLN A 135 10.68 8.06 -10.78
C GLN A 135 11.71 8.36 -11.87
N PRO A 136 12.55 9.43 -11.77
CA PRO A 136 13.58 9.68 -12.78
C PRO A 136 14.61 8.55 -12.87
N LEU A 137 14.98 7.95 -11.73
CA LEU A 137 15.88 6.81 -11.68
C LEU A 137 15.27 5.59 -12.38
N LEU A 138 14.02 5.25 -12.06
CA LEU A 138 13.31 4.14 -12.70
C LEU A 138 13.16 4.36 -14.21
N CYS A 139 12.82 5.57 -14.65
CA CYS A 139 12.77 5.93 -16.07
C CYS A 139 14.14 5.76 -16.76
N PHE A 140 15.21 6.23 -16.13
CA PHE A 140 16.57 6.04 -16.65
C PHE A 140 16.95 4.56 -16.75
N TYR A 141 16.64 3.75 -15.74
CA TYR A 141 16.89 2.31 -15.80
C TYR A 141 16.02 1.59 -16.83
N ALA A 142 14.78 2.05 -17.06
CA ALA A 142 13.95 1.54 -18.15
C ALA A 142 14.60 1.78 -19.52
N LEU A 143 15.17 2.97 -19.74
CA LEU A 143 15.94 3.25 -20.96
C LEU A 143 17.20 2.38 -21.06
N LEU A 144 17.94 2.22 -19.95
CA LEU A 144 19.09 1.31 -19.92
C LEU A 144 18.71 -0.12 -20.29
N LEU A 145 17.56 -0.62 -19.84
CA LEU A 145 17.06 -1.94 -20.21
C LEU A 145 16.95 -2.09 -21.74
N VAL A 146 16.32 -1.11 -22.40
CA VAL A 146 16.17 -1.11 -23.88
C VAL A 146 17.54 -1.13 -24.56
N LEU A 147 18.48 -0.31 -24.09
CA LEU A 147 19.85 -0.27 -24.64
C LEU A 147 20.59 -1.60 -24.46
N ARG A 148 20.40 -2.27 -23.31
CA ARG A 148 21.01 -3.59 -23.05
C ARG A 148 20.39 -4.68 -23.92
N LEU A 149 19.07 -4.65 -24.15
CA LEU A 149 18.40 -5.57 -25.08
C LEU A 149 18.85 -5.36 -26.54
N ALA A 150 19.20 -4.14 -26.94
CA ALA A 150 19.76 -3.90 -28.26
C ALA A 150 21.15 -4.56 -28.44
N ARG A 151 21.95 -4.66 -27.37
CA ARG A 151 23.32 -5.20 -27.39
C ARG A 151 23.35 -6.73 -27.33
N ARG A 152 23.88 -7.38 -28.38
CA ARG A 152 23.93 -8.85 -28.50
C ARG A 152 24.47 -9.58 -27.25
N GLY A 153 25.53 -9.05 -26.63
CA GLY A 153 26.15 -9.66 -25.44
C GLY A 153 25.42 -9.45 -24.11
N GLU A 154 24.35 -8.66 -24.07
CA GLU A 154 23.62 -8.32 -22.83
C GLU A 154 22.12 -8.68 -22.90
N ARG A 155 21.67 -9.21 -24.05
CA ARG A 155 20.28 -9.61 -24.29
C ARG A 155 19.73 -10.59 -23.25
N LEU A 156 20.52 -11.62 -22.89
CA LEU A 156 20.08 -12.63 -21.93
C LEU A 156 19.86 -12.02 -20.53
N ALA A 157 20.72 -11.09 -20.11
CA ALA A 157 20.55 -10.38 -18.83
C ALA A 157 19.28 -9.51 -18.84
N GLY A 158 19.01 -8.81 -19.94
CA GLY A 158 17.79 -8.01 -20.10
C GLY A 158 16.52 -8.85 -20.18
N ALA A 159 16.53 -9.96 -20.93
CA ALA A 159 15.38 -10.86 -21.02
C ALA A 159 15.12 -11.58 -19.69
N GLY A 160 16.17 -12.06 -19.03
CA GLY A 160 16.08 -12.69 -17.72
C GLY A 160 15.55 -11.73 -16.64
N SER A 161 15.94 -10.46 -16.68
CA SER A 161 15.43 -9.47 -15.73
C SER A 161 13.96 -9.12 -15.96
N ILE A 162 13.52 -9.04 -17.23
CA ILE A 162 12.10 -8.89 -17.57
C ILE A 162 11.31 -10.08 -17.05
N ALA A 163 11.78 -11.31 -17.31
CA ALA A 163 11.11 -12.52 -16.82
C ALA A 163 10.99 -12.51 -15.28
N LEU A 164 12.05 -12.12 -14.57
CA LEU A 164 12.03 -12.04 -13.10
C LEU A 164 11.02 -11.01 -12.57
N VAL A 165 10.96 -9.81 -13.17
CA VAL A 165 9.98 -8.79 -12.78
C VAL A 165 8.56 -9.22 -13.11
N LEU A 166 8.33 -9.81 -14.28
CA LEU A 166 7.02 -10.36 -14.64
C LEU A 166 6.57 -11.43 -13.64
N LEU A 167 7.46 -12.33 -13.24
CA LEU A 167 7.19 -13.35 -12.23
C LEU A 167 6.87 -12.72 -10.86
N ALA A 168 7.61 -11.68 -10.46
CA ALA A 168 7.31 -10.89 -9.26
C ALA A 168 6.01 -10.08 -9.35
N CYS A 169 5.46 -9.91 -10.56
CA CYS A 169 4.14 -9.32 -10.79
C CYS A 169 3.03 -10.38 -10.91
N CYS A 170 3.33 -11.69 -10.92
CA CYS A 170 2.33 -12.76 -10.99
C CYS A 170 1.64 -13.02 -9.63
N TRP A 171 1.29 -11.95 -8.94
CA TRP A 171 0.50 -11.99 -7.72
C TRP A 171 -0.79 -11.19 -7.92
N GLN A 172 -1.86 -11.63 -7.30
CA GLN A 172 -3.12 -10.90 -7.22
C GLN A 172 -3.60 -10.89 -5.76
N SER A 173 -4.10 -9.75 -5.31
CA SER A 173 -4.85 -9.68 -4.08
C SER A 173 -6.25 -10.25 -4.30
N ARG A 174 -6.73 -11.03 -3.33
CA ARG A 174 -8.09 -11.55 -3.27
C ARG A 174 -8.68 -11.17 -1.94
N LEU A 175 -9.97 -10.88 -1.97
CA LEU A 175 -10.76 -10.74 -0.77
C LEU A 175 -11.58 -12.01 -0.58
N GLU A 176 -11.29 -12.74 0.48
CA GLU A 176 -11.98 -13.99 0.81
C GLU A 176 -12.76 -13.78 2.11
N ARG A 177 -14.03 -14.19 2.16
CA ARG A 177 -14.77 -14.20 3.43
C ARG A 177 -14.02 -15.10 4.41
N ASP A 178 -13.85 -14.65 5.66
CA ASP A 178 -13.15 -15.45 6.67
C ASP A 178 -14.13 -16.53 7.17
N PRO A 179 -13.94 -17.82 6.83
CA PRO A 179 -14.90 -18.87 7.17
C PRO A 179 -14.90 -19.20 8.67
N HIS A 180 -13.88 -18.77 9.40
CA HIS A 180 -13.73 -19.00 10.83
C HIS A 180 -14.11 -17.78 11.66
N ALA A 181 -14.39 -16.65 11.01
CA ALA A 181 -14.87 -15.48 11.72
C ALA A 181 -16.27 -15.73 12.27
N ALA A 182 -16.46 -15.39 13.54
CA ALA A 182 -17.79 -15.30 14.09
C ALA A 182 -18.62 -14.26 13.31
N THR A 183 -19.92 -14.48 13.22
CA THR A 183 -20.83 -13.56 12.56
C THR A 183 -20.79 -12.20 13.27
N VAL A 184 -20.53 -11.15 12.50
CA VAL A 184 -20.60 -9.76 12.96
C VAL A 184 -22.05 -9.46 13.31
N ARG A 185 -22.28 -8.88 14.49
CA ARG A 185 -23.63 -8.58 14.99
C ARG A 185 -23.84 -7.07 14.97
N VAL A 186 -24.96 -6.61 14.44
CA VAL A 186 -25.38 -5.22 14.56
C VAL A 186 -26.05 -5.07 15.92
N LEU A 187 -25.47 -4.28 16.82
CA LEU A 187 -26.00 -4.05 18.17
C LEU A 187 -27.02 -2.91 18.19
N GLY A 188 -26.85 -1.93 17.30
CA GLY A 188 -27.71 -0.76 17.20
C GLY A 188 -27.30 0.12 16.02
N PRO A 189 -27.89 1.33 15.89
CA PRO A 189 -27.52 2.28 14.86
C PRO A 189 -26.02 2.60 14.89
N GLY A 190 -25.28 2.14 13.88
CA GLY A 190 -23.84 2.38 13.76
C GLY A 190 -22.94 1.58 14.72
N GLU A 191 -23.47 0.63 15.50
CA GLU A 191 -22.67 -0.16 16.45
C GLU A 191 -22.61 -1.64 16.02
N LEU A 192 -21.39 -2.14 15.84
CA LEU A 192 -21.09 -3.48 15.33
C LEU A 192 -20.22 -4.26 16.32
N ALA A 193 -20.69 -5.42 16.77
CA ALA A 193 -19.89 -6.37 17.54
C ALA A 193 -19.19 -7.38 16.62
N ILE A 194 -17.89 -7.54 16.83
CA ILE A 194 -17.02 -8.48 16.11
C ILE A 194 -16.51 -9.50 17.14
N PRO A 195 -17.14 -10.67 17.28
CA PRO A 195 -16.66 -11.66 18.22
C PRO A 195 -15.28 -12.18 17.78
N GLY A 196 -14.32 -12.23 18.71
CA GLY A 196 -12.92 -12.52 18.44
C GLY A 196 -12.10 -11.35 17.84
N GLY A 197 -12.75 -10.25 17.44
CA GLY A 197 -12.12 -9.01 16.99
C GLY A 197 -11.41 -9.11 15.64
N MET A 198 -10.52 -8.14 15.39
CA MET A 198 -9.69 -8.07 14.18
C MET A 198 -8.21 -8.05 14.59
N THR A 199 -7.54 -9.20 14.47
CA THR A 199 -6.20 -9.40 15.04
C THR A 199 -5.07 -9.20 14.04
N ASP A 200 -5.34 -9.36 12.75
CA ASP A 200 -4.33 -9.35 11.71
C ASP A 200 -4.60 -8.24 10.68
N PRO A 201 -3.57 -7.50 10.21
CA PRO A 201 -3.75 -6.41 9.24
C PRO A 201 -4.19 -6.87 7.85
N THR A 202 -4.28 -8.18 7.61
CA THR A 202 -4.94 -8.73 6.43
C THR A 202 -6.45 -8.88 6.60
N GLN A 203 -6.98 -8.82 7.83
CA GLN A 203 -8.42 -8.87 8.09
C GLN A 203 -9.05 -7.51 7.83
N VAL A 204 -10.21 -7.55 7.19
CA VAL A 204 -11.03 -6.38 6.94
C VAL A 204 -12.47 -6.68 7.30
N LEU A 205 -13.16 -5.69 7.85
CA LEU A 205 -14.60 -5.70 8.02
C LEU A 205 -15.23 -5.02 6.80
N VAL A 206 -16.03 -5.76 6.05
CA VAL A 206 -16.84 -5.18 4.97
C VAL A 206 -18.19 -4.81 5.55
N VAL A 207 -18.56 -3.54 5.43
CA VAL A 207 -19.81 -2.98 5.95
C VAL A 207 -20.63 -2.43 4.79
N PRO A 208 -21.67 -3.16 4.34
CA PRO A 208 -22.69 -2.58 3.47
C PRO A 208 -23.34 -1.41 4.22
N ALA A 209 -23.10 -0.18 3.78
CA ALA A 209 -23.58 1.03 4.45
C ALA A 209 -23.91 2.17 3.46
N ARG A 210 -24.78 3.08 3.89
CA ARG A 210 -25.01 4.38 3.28
C ARG A 210 -24.32 5.46 4.09
N GLY A 211 -23.93 6.54 3.43
CA GLY A 211 -23.28 7.68 4.05
C GLY A 211 -22.45 8.44 3.04
N ASP A 212 -22.01 9.64 3.43
CA ASP A 212 -21.09 10.42 2.62
C ASP A 212 -19.69 9.76 2.59
N ALA A 213 -19.05 9.78 1.42
CA ALA A 213 -17.76 9.12 1.22
C ALA A 213 -16.63 9.80 2.03
N MET A 214 -16.72 11.11 2.30
CA MET A 214 -15.78 11.77 3.22
C MET A 214 -16.09 11.38 4.65
N THR A 215 -17.35 11.33 5.07
CA THR A 215 -17.69 10.83 6.41
C THR A 215 -17.19 9.41 6.65
N MET A 216 -17.34 8.48 5.69
CA MET A 216 -16.76 7.14 5.78
C MET A 216 -15.24 7.13 5.75
N TYR A 217 -14.62 8.13 5.12
CA TYR A 217 -13.18 8.15 4.95
C TYR A 217 -12.48 8.80 6.13
N VAL A 218 -12.92 9.97 6.63
CA VAL A 218 -12.33 10.76 7.74
C VAL A 218 -13.14 10.72 9.04
N GLY A 219 -14.19 9.90 9.09
CA GLY A 219 -15.08 9.82 10.24
C GLY A 219 -14.37 9.38 11.51
N PRO A 220 -14.88 9.74 12.69
CA PRO A 220 -14.32 9.28 13.96
C PRO A 220 -14.78 7.84 14.26
N GLU A 221 -14.55 6.89 13.34
CA GLU A 221 -14.86 5.48 13.65
C GLU A 221 -14.00 5.01 14.82
N LEU A 222 -14.64 4.44 15.84
CA LEU A 222 -13.96 3.94 17.03
C LEU A 222 -14.00 2.42 17.01
N LEU A 223 -12.82 1.80 17.09
CA LEU A 223 -12.70 0.38 17.43
C LEU A 223 -12.33 0.29 18.91
N GLU A 224 -13.20 -0.29 19.71
CA GLU A 224 -12.93 -0.65 21.09
C GLU A 224 -12.65 -2.15 21.20
N GLN A 225 -11.56 -2.51 21.87
CA GLN A 225 -11.21 -3.90 22.11
C GLN A 225 -10.46 -4.01 23.44
N HIS A 226 -10.92 -4.88 24.36
CA HIS A 226 -10.37 -5.01 25.72
C HIS A 226 -10.34 -3.68 26.50
N GLY A 227 -11.40 -2.87 26.41
CA GLY A 227 -11.48 -1.58 27.09
C GLY A 227 -10.50 -0.52 26.57
N ARG A 228 -9.79 -0.80 25.47
CA ARG A 228 -8.92 0.15 24.78
C ARG A 228 -9.58 0.61 23.49
N VAL A 229 -9.63 1.93 23.30
CA VAL A 229 -9.98 2.54 22.03
C VAL A 229 -8.74 2.62 21.14
N TRP A 230 -8.85 2.13 19.93
CA TRP A 230 -7.80 2.16 18.91
C TRP A 230 -7.93 3.41 18.06
N ALA A 231 -6.80 4.06 17.77
CA ALA A 231 -6.79 5.34 17.09
C ALA A 231 -7.17 5.20 15.61
N TYR A 232 -8.10 6.03 15.17
CA TYR A 232 -8.38 6.22 13.75
C TYR A 232 -7.12 6.74 13.02
N ASN A 233 -6.87 6.26 11.80
CA ASN A 233 -5.66 6.44 10.96
C ASN A 233 -4.33 5.85 11.49
N GLY A 234 -4.18 5.65 12.81
CA GLY A 234 -3.00 4.98 13.36
C GLY A 234 -3.14 3.46 13.41
N ASP A 235 -4.33 3.00 13.81
CA ASP A 235 -4.61 1.61 14.16
C ASP A 235 -5.69 0.98 13.30
N VAL A 236 -6.69 1.78 12.94
CA VAL A 236 -7.83 1.38 12.13
C VAL A 236 -8.07 2.43 11.06
N LYS A 237 -8.40 1.97 9.86
CA LYS A 237 -8.74 2.83 8.74
C LYS A 237 -10.00 2.34 8.06
N ALA A 238 -10.90 3.27 7.81
CA ALA A 238 -12.06 3.06 6.98
C ALA A 238 -11.81 3.59 5.56
N TRP A 239 -12.36 2.91 4.56
CA TRP A 239 -12.37 3.36 3.18
C TRP A 239 -13.75 3.19 2.56
N PRO A 240 -14.29 4.22 1.89
CA PRO A 240 -15.52 4.10 1.14
C PRO A 240 -15.36 3.14 -0.04
N LEU A 241 -16.37 2.29 -0.22
CA LEU A 241 -16.55 1.42 -1.37
C LEU A 241 -17.89 1.70 -2.03
N PRO A 242 -18.05 1.45 -3.33
CA PRO A 242 -19.40 1.45 -3.91
C PRO A 242 -20.29 0.43 -3.20
N GLY A 243 -21.37 0.94 -2.61
CA GLY A 243 -22.29 0.15 -1.79
C GLY A 243 -21.89 -0.02 -0.32
N GLY A 244 -20.92 0.72 0.21
CA GLY A 244 -20.58 0.66 1.63
C GLY A 244 -19.20 1.18 1.98
N MET A 245 -18.57 0.52 2.94
CA MET A 245 -17.21 0.81 3.35
C MET A 245 -16.49 -0.48 3.73
N VAL A 246 -15.18 -0.40 3.81
CA VAL A 246 -14.34 -1.43 4.40
C VAL A 246 -13.51 -0.81 5.52
N LEU A 247 -13.44 -1.49 6.67
CA LEU A 247 -12.55 -1.12 7.76
C LEU A 247 -11.42 -2.15 7.85
N SER A 248 -10.19 -1.70 7.99
CA SER A 248 -9.03 -2.55 8.23
C SER A 248 -8.29 -2.10 9.46
N VAL A 249 -7.71 -3.06 10.17
CA VAL A 249 -6.66 -2.76 11.15
C VAL A 249 -5.35 -2.58 10.39
N LEU A 250 -4.53 -1.62 10.82
CA LEU A 250 -3.27 -1.26 10.18
C LEU A 250 -2.07 -1.97 10.82
N ARG A 251 -2.27 -2.56 12.00
CA ARG A 251 -1.29 -3.35 12.76
C ARG A 251 -1.99 -4.55 13.39
N ARG A 252 -1.20 -5.48 13.94
CA ARG A 252 -1.78 -6.53 14.79
C ARG A 252 -2.38 -5.93 16.05
N LEU A 253 -3.61 -6.34 16.35
CA LEU A 253 -4.32 -6.04 17.59
C LEU A 253 -4.39 -7.31 18.47
N PRO A 254 -4.59 -7.18 19.79
CA PRO A 254 -4.84 -8.33 20.66
C PRO A 254 -6.06 -9.13 20.18
N ALA A 255 -6.12 -10.42 20.50
CA ALA A 255 -7.30 -11.25 20.23
C ALA A 255 -8.40 -11.00 21.26
N GLY A 256 -9.67 -11.03 20.85
CA GLY A 256 -10.83 -10.92 21.74
C GLY A 256 -11.91 -10.01 21.14
N ASP A 257 -13.08 -9.99 21.76
CA ASP A 257 -14.24 -9.29 21.21
C ASP A 257 -13.97 -7.80 21.02
N ALA A 258 -14.42 -7.27 19.88
CA ALA A 258 -14.30 -5.88 19.54
C ALA A 258 -15.66 -5.26 19.24
N VAL A 259 -15.80 -3.97 19.50
CA VAL A 259 -16.96 -3.17 19.13
C VAL A 259 -16.50 -2.05 18.23
N ILE A 260 -17.16 -1.89 17.09
CA ILE A 260 -16.97 -0.75 16.20
C ILE A 260 -18.16 0.19 16.34
N ARG A 261 -17.87 1.47 16.55
CA ARG A 261 -18.84 2.56 16.44
C ARG A 261 -18.51 3.35 15.19
N LEU A 262 -19.43 3.29 14.22
CA LEU A 262 -19.33 4.04 12.97
C LEU A 262 -19.57 5.52 13.21
N ALA A 263 -19.00 6.36 12.34
CA ALA A 263 -19.23 7.78 12.39
C ALA A 263 -20.73 8.14 12.22
N PRO A 264 -21.21 9.22 12.85
CA PRO A 264 -22.58 9.70 12.64
C PRO A 264 -22.87 9.95 11.15
N GLY A 265 -24.05 9.54 10.69
CA GLY A 265 -24.45 9.63 9.28
C GLY A 265 -24.05 8.42 8.43
N ILE A 266 -23.42 7.41 9.01
CA ILE A 266 -23.22 6.10 8.38
C ILE A 266 -24.31 5.13 8.85
N GLU A 267 -25.11 4.63 7.91
CA GLU A 267 -26.22 3.71 8.17
C GLU A 267 -25.94 2.34 7.56
N VAL A 268 -25.94 1.29 8.38
CA VAL A 268 -25.72 -0.09 7.91
C VAL A 268 -26.94 -0.59 7.13
N ALA A 269 -26.72 -1.27 6.01
CA ALA A 269 -27.80 -1.86 5.21
C ALA A 269 -28.58 -2.90 6.05
N PRO A 270 -29.91 -2.81 6.16
CA PRO A 270 -30.69 -3.82 6.89
C PRO A 270 -30.66 -5.19 6.20
N ASP A 271 -30.63 -5.22 4.87
CA ASP A 271 -30.74 -6.44 4.07
C ASP A 271 -29.40 -7.09 3.70
N SER A 272 -28.28 -6.52 4.17
CA SER A 272 -26.93 -7.00 3.84
C SER A 272 -26.04 -6.90 5.07
N PRO A 273 -25.91 -8.00 5.85
CA PRO A 273 -25.16 -7.96 7.10
C PRO A 273 -23.66 -7.71 6.84
N PRO A 274 -23.00 -6.92 7.70
CA PRO A 274 -21.55 -6.80 7.69
C PRO A 274 -20.87 -8.15 7.87
N TYR A 275 -19.68 -8.31 7.30
CA TYR A 275 -18.93 -9.55 7.42
C TYR A 275 -17.42 -9.33 7.46
N LEU A 276 -16.73 -10.22 8.15
CA LEU A 276 -15.27 -10.27 8.15
C LEU A 276 -14.76 -10.99 6.89
N ALA A 277 -13.72 -10.41 6.32
CA ALA A 277 -12.99 -10.96 5.20
C ALA A 277 -11.49 -10.85 5.45
N ARG A 278 -10.71 -11.55 4.62
CA ARG A 278 -9.26 -11.53 4.64
C ARG A 278 -8.72 -11.23 3.26
N MET A 279 -7.77 -10.31 3.23
CA MET A 279 -6.94 -10.04 2.07
C MET A 279 -5.88 -11.13 1.96
N ARG A 280 -5.88 -11.87 0.85
CA ARG A 280 -4.87 -12.89 0.56
C ARG A 280 -4.17 -12.59 -0.73
N LEU A 281 -2.87 -12.83 -0.75
CA LEU A 281 -2.11 -12.91 -1.98
C LEU A 281 -2.24 -14.31 -2.55
N SER A 282 -2.55 -14.39 -3.83
CA SER A 282 -2.57 -15.64 -4.58
C SER A 282 -1.78 -15.47 -5.87
N PHE A 283 -1.21 -16.55 -6.37
CA PHE A 283 -0.55 -16.53 -7.66
C PHE A 283 -1.59 -16.26 -8.78
N GLY A 284 -1.25 -15.37 -9.71
CA GLY A 284 -2.14 -15.01 -10.80
C GLY A 284 -1.73 -13.71 -11.49
N LEU A 285 -2.27 -13.49 -12.69
CA LEU A 285 -2.08 -12.22 -13.39
C LEU A 285 -2.74 -11.08 -12.60
N PRO A 286 -2.10 -9.90 -12.49
CA PRO A 286 -2.71 -8.73 -11.87
C PRO A 286 -4.04 -8.35 -12.51
N CYS A 287 -4.93 -7.76 -11.72
CA CYS A 287 -6.21 -7.28 -12.21
C CYS A 287 -6.06 -6.20 -13.31
N ALA A 288 -4.92 -5.50 -13.35
CA ALA A 288 -4.59 -4.55 -14.41
C ALA A 288 -4.55 -5.21 -15.80
N VAL A 289 -4.12 -6.48 -15.86
CA VAL A 289 -4.02 -7.24 -17.12
C VAL A 289 -5.36 -7.88 -17.47
N LEU A 290 -6.05 -8.47 -16.49
CA LEU A 290 -7.31 -9.19 -16.71
C LEU A 290 -8.42 -8.70 -15.77
N PRO A 291 -8.98 -7.49 -16.02
CA PRO A 291 -9.87 -6.80 -15.10
C PRO A 291 -11.22 -7.48 -14.89
N LYS A 292 -11.65 -8.34 -15.84
CA LYS A 292 -12.97 -8.99 -15.83
C LYS A 292 -13.01 -10.30 -15.02
N ARG A 293 -11.89 -10.75 -14.46
CA ARG A 293 -11.85 -11.97 -13.63
C ARG A 293 -12.68 -11.79 -12.37
N ALA A 294 -13.31 -12.88 -11.91
CA ALA A 294 -14.11 -12.86 -10.69
C ALA A 294 -13.32 -12.37 -9.46
N SER A 295 -12.03 -12.73 -9.36
CA SER A 295 -11.13 -12.27 -8.29
C SER A 295 -10.85 -10.76 -8.30
N CYS A 296 -11.14 -10.07 -9.40
CA CYS A 296 -10.92 -8.64 -9.58
C CYS A 296 -12.21 -7.81 -9.40
N ARG A 297 -13.35 -8.48 -9.16
CA ARG A 297 -14.62 -7.81 -8.92
C ARG A 297 -14.62 -7.15 -7.54
N PRO A 298 -15.27 -5.98 -7.40
CA PRO A 298 -15.35 -5.29 -6.12
C PRO A 298 -15.95 -6.18 -5.02
N ALA A 299 -15.53 -5.89 -3.79
CA ALA A 299 -15.95 -6.62 -2.58
C ALA A 299 -17.47 -6.59 -2.36
N LEU A 300 -18.09 -5.45 -2.68
CA LEU A 300 -19.52 -5.22 -2.56
C LEU A 300 -20.16 -5.14 -3.96
N PRO A 301 -21.34 -5.76 -4.17
CA PRO A 301 -22.11 -5.51 -5.38
C PRO A 301 -22.46 -4.03 -5.46
N ARG A 302 -22.30 -3.43 -6.65
CA ARG A 302 -22.71 -2.02 -6.88
C ARG A 302 -24.20 -1.79 -6.59
N ASP A 303 -25.00 -2.84 -6.71
CA ASP A 303 -26.45 -2.81 -6.56
C ASP A 303 -26.92 -3.10 -5.12
N ALA A 304 -26.01 -3.19 -4.14
CA ALA A 304 -26.39 -3.43 -2.74
C ALA A 304 -27.30 -2.33 -2.17
N PHE A 305 -27.42 -1.18 -2.85
CA PHE A 305 -28.22 -0.04 -2.42
C PHE A 305 -29.07 0.64 -3.48
N THR A 306 -29.14 0.11 -4.71
CA THR A 306 -30.18 0.58 -5.64
C THR A 306 -31.54 0.14 -5.07
N PRO A 307 -32.45 1.07 -4.74
CA PRO A 307 -33.81 0.69 -4.37
C PRO A 307 -34.39 -0.14 -5.52
N ARG A 308 -34.91 -1.33 -5.20
CA ARG A 308 -35.72 -2.11 -6.14
C ARG A 308 -37.08 -1.46 -6.34
#